data_AF-K1YMD3-F1
#
_entry.id   AF-K1YMD3-F1
#
_cell.length_a   1.000
_cell.length_b   1.000
_cell.length_c   1.000
_cell.angle_alpha   90.00
_cell.angle_beta   90.00
_cell.angle_gamma   90.00
#
_symmetry.space_group_name_H-M   'P 1'
#
loop_
_entity.id
_entity.type
_entity.pdbx_description
1 polymer ?
#
loop_
_entity_poly.entity_id
_entity_poly.type
_entity_poly.pdbx_seq_one_letter_code
_entity_poly.pdbx_strand_id
1 'polypeptide(L)' 'MIVKVCTGKSCASRFSPYILKRLLAEKAKYDTKNISVVGESVCQGSCKTWPVIVLDTVLSDRMDPIKASIIYLEALRKK' A
#
# COMPACT_ATOMS: atom_id res chain seq x y z
N MET A 1 9.44 8.00 -2.11
CA MET A 1 8.04 7.79 -1.64
C MET A 1 8.00 6.51 -0.83
N ILE A 2 7.44 6.51 0.37
CA ILE A 2 7.37 5.33 1.23
C ILE A 2 5.92 4.86 1.29
N VAL A 3 5.68 3.61 0.94
CA VAL A 3 4.37 2.96 0.98
C VAL A 3 4.46 1.75 1.90
N LYS A 4 3.66 1.75 2.96
CA LYS A 4 3.58 0.65 3.92
C LYS A 4 2.19 0.06 3.95
N VAL A 5 2.08 -1.25 3.74
CA VAL A 5 0.81 -1.97 3.78
C VAL A 5 0.66 -2.65 5.13
N CYS A 6 -0.44 -2.37 5.83
CA CYS A 6 -0.70 -3.02 7.11
C CYS A 6 -1.00 -4.50 6.89
N THR A 7 -0.17 -5.39 7.44
CA THR A 7 -0.33 -6.86 7.36
C THR A 7 -0.74 -7.47 8.70
N GLY A 8 -1.21 -6.65 9.65
CA GLY A 8 -1.80 -7.14 10.90
C GLY A 8 -3.05 -8.01 10.67
N LYS A 9 -3.37 -8.89 11.63
CA LYS A 9 -4.39 -9.97 11.53
C LYS A 9 -5.68 -9.56 10.79
N SER A 10 -6.28 -8.42 11.16
CA SER A 10 -7.51 -7.93 10.50
C SER A 10 -7.25 -7.53 9.05
N CYS A 11 -6.21 -6.75 8.75
CA CYS A 11 -5.92 -6.36 7.37
C CYS A 11 -5.54 -7.58 6.50
N ALA A 12 -4.79 -8.52 7.09
CA ALA A 12 -4.35 -9.75 6.45
C ALA A 12 -5.50 -10.69 6.07
N SER A 13 -6.60 -10.72 6.86
CA SER A 13 -7.75 -11.60 6.58
C SER A 13 -8.63 -11.13 5.41
N ARG A 14 -8.34 -9.98 4.79
CA ARG A 14 -8.93 -9.55 3.50
C ARG A 14 -7.84 -9.47 2.44
N PHE A 15 -7.53 -8.26 1.99
CA PHE A 15 -6.78 -8.02 0.76
C PHE A 15 -5.37 -7.51 1.02
N SER A 16 -4.98 -7.17 2.26
CA SER A 16 -3.68 -6.51 2.47
C SER A 16 -2.46 -7.31 1.98
N PRO A 17 -2.40 -8.65 2.08
CA PRO A 17 -1.27 -9.41 1.52
C PRO A 17 -1.26 -9.34 -0.01
N TYR A 18 -2.44 -9.31 -0.62
CA TYR A 18 -2.57 -9.19 -2.07
C TYR A 18 -2.31 -7.75 -2.56
N ILE A 19 -2.70 -6.74 -1.78
CA ILE A 19 -2.34 -5.33 -2.01
C ILE A 19 -0.81 -5.20 -2.03
N LEU A 20 -0.11 -5.74 -1.03
CA LEU A 20 1.34 -5.71 -0.98
C LEU A 20 1.97 -6.36 -2.23
N LYS A 21 1.55 -7.58 -2.58
CA LYS A 21 2.04 -8.28 -3.78
C LYS A 21 1.82 -7.45 -5.05
N ARG A 22 0.65 -6.84 -5.19
CA ARG A 22 0.32 -6.00 -6.35
C ARG A 22 1.20 -4.75 -6.41
N LEU A 23 1.37 -4.04 -5.30
CA LEU A 23 2.20 -2.84 -5.25
C LEU A 23 3.68 -3.16 -5.52
N LEU A 24 4.19 -4.30 -5.05
CA LEU A 24 5.53 -4.77 -5.38
C LEU A 24 5.69 -5.05 -6.89
N ALA A 25 4.69 -5.68 -7.51
CA ALA A 25 4.70 -5.92 -8.95
C ALA A 25 4.64 -4.61 -9.75
N GLU A 26 3.83 -3.64 -9.30
CA GLU A 26 3.75 -2.32 -9.92
C GLU A 26 5.02 -1.52 -9.74
N LYS A 27 5.67 -1.60 -8.58
CA LYS A 27 7.01 -1.05 -8.37
C LYS A 27 8.00 -1.64 -9.36
N ALA A 28 8.07 -2.97 -9.46
CA ALA A 28 8.98 -3.63 -10.40
C ALA A 28 8.73 -3.22 -11.86
N LYS A 29 7.48 -2.93 -12.23
CA LYS A 29 7.09 -2.58 -13.59
C LYS A 29 7.24 -1.09 -13.93
N TYR A 30 6.91 -0.20 -13.01
CA TYR A 30 6.73 1.23 -13.29
C TYR A 30 7.74 2.15 -12.58
N ASP A 31 8.33 1.71 -11.46
CA ASP A 31 9.30 2.51 -10.70
C ASP A 31 10.73 2.28 -11.20
N THR A 32 11.00 2.64 -12.46
CA THR A 32 12.29 2.40 -13.13
C THR A 32 13.46 3.18 -12.52
N LYS A 33 13.16 4.29 -11.83
CA LYS A 33 14.14 5.12 -11.12
C LYS A 33 14.33 4.71 -9.65
N ASN A 34 13.61 3.67 -9.20
CA ASN A 34 13.64 3.18 -7.82
C ASN A 34 13.38 4.28 -6.77
N ILE A 35 12.46 5.20 -7.05
CA ILE A 35 12.16 6.37 -6.19
C ILE A 35 11.15 6.04 -5.09
N SER A 36 10.52 4.87 -5.13
CA SER A 36 9.58 4.40 -4.13
C SER A 36 10.15 3.27 -3.27
N VAL A 37 9.64 3.11 -2.05
CA VAL A 37 9.89 1.97 -1.18
C VAL A 37 8.53 1.41 -0.79
N VAL A 38 8.27 0.16 -1.15
CA VAL A 38 7.02 -0.55 -0.83
C VAL A 38 7.34 -1.66 0.17
N GLY A 39 6.59 -1.75 1.26
CA GLY A 39 6.82 -2.78 2.26
C GLY A 39 5.64 -2.98 3.21
N GLU A 40 5.86 -3.82 4.21
CA GLU A 40 4.88 -4.12 5.24
C GLU A 40 4.95 -3.12 6.40
N SER A 41 3.84 -2.97 7.11
CA SER A 41 3.80 -2.34 8.42
C SER A 41 3.06 -3.19 9.44
N VAL A 42 3.46 -2.98 10.70
CA VAL A 42 2.70 -3.37 11.87
C VAL A 42 1.31 -2.71 11.89
N CYS A 43 0.42 -3.23 12.72
CA CYS A 43 -0.94 -2.72 12.88
C CYS A 43 -0.96 -1.19 13.11
N GLN A 44 -1.84 -0.50 12.37
CA GLN A 44 -2.00 0.96 12.44
C GLN A 44 -3.18 1.41 13.32
N GLY A 45 -3.79 0.50 14.10
CA GLY A 45 -4.92 0.81 14.99
C GLY A 45 -6.28 0.98 14.30
N SER A 46 -6.33 1.18 12.98
CA SER A 46 -7.58 1.39 12.21
C SER A 46 -8.28 0.09 11.76
N CYS A 47 -8.39 -0.89 12.65
CA CYS A 47 -8.99 -2.21 12.36
C CYS A 47 -10.51 -2.18 12.13
N LYS A 48 -11.17 -1.01 12.17
CA LYS A 48 -12.58 -0.84 11.79
C LYS A 48 -12.76 -0.47 10.32
N THR A 49 -11.72 0.08 9.69
CA THR A 49 -11.73 0.58 8.30
C THR A 49 -10.66 -0.08 7.43
N TRP A 50 -10.24 -1.29 7.78
CA TRP A 50 -9.28 -2.10 7.04
C TRP A 50 -9.77 -2.56 5.66
N PRO A 51 -8.85 -2.95 4.74
CA PRO A 51 -7.38 -2.81 4.81
C PRO A 51 -6.87 -1.37 4.80
N VAL A 52 -5.66 -1.16 5.35
CA VAL A 52 -5.02 0.15 5.46
C VAL A 52 -3.64 0.15 4.82
N ILE A 53 -3.31 1.22 4.12
CA ILE A 53 -1.96 1.54 3.64
C ILE A 53 -1.54 2.92 4.17
N VAL A 54 -0.23 3.13 4.31
CA VAL A 54 0.36 4.42 4.69
C VAL A 54 1.27 4.86 3.56
N LEU A 55 1.00 6.02 2.96
CA LEU A 55 1.80 6.60 1.87
C LEU A 55 2.37 7.95 2.32
N ASP A 56 3.71 8.06 2.38
CA ASP A 56 4.42 9.27 2.84
C ASP A 56 3.79 9.88 4.11
N THR A 57 3.51 9.05 5.14
CA THR A 57 2.83 9.35 6.42
C THR A 57 1.30 9.51 6.39
N VAL A 58 0.67 9.57 5.21
CA VAL A 58 -0.79 9.66 5.09
C VAL A 58 -1.40 8.27 5.21
N LEU A 59 -2.23 8.07 6.23
CA LEU A 59 -3.00 6.85 6.41
C LEU A 59 -4.21 6.85 5.47
N SER A 60 -4.37 5.73 4.79
CA SER A 60 -5.36 5.51 3.74
C SER A 60 -6.07 4.20 4.01
N ASP A 61 -7.37 4.27 4.27
CA ASP A 61 -8.18 3.14 4.73
C ASP A 61 -9.17 2.64 3.67
N ARG A 62 -9.89 1.56 4.00
CA ARG A 62 -10.84 0.83 3.15
C ARG A 62 -10.26 0.48 1.79
N MET A 63 -8.99 0.09 1.82
CA MET A 63 -8.22 -0.19 0.62
C MET A 63 -8.57 -1.54 0.04
N ASP A 64 -8.77 -1.55 -1.26
CA ASP A 64 -8.78 -2.74 -2.09
C ASP A 64 -7.58 -2.71 -3.04
N PRO A 65 -7.27 -3.83 -3.72
CA PRO A 65 -6.10 -3.91 -4.61
C PRO A 65 -6.11 -2.91 -5.76
N ILE A 66 -7.29 -2.54 -6.26
CA ILE A 66 -7.43 -1.60 -7.37
C ILE A 66 -7.20 -0.18 -6.87
N LYS A 67 -7.83 0.21 -5.77
CA LYS A 67 -7.63 1.54 -5.17
C LYS A 67 -6.19 1.77 -4.74
N ALA A 68 -5.57 0.79 -4.09
CA ALA A 68 -4.18 0.89 -3.66
C ALA A 68 -3.23 1.10 -4.86
N SER A 69 -3.47 0.37 -5.95
CA SER A 69 -2.75 0.48 -7.22
C SER A 69 -2.87 1.86 -7.85
N ILE A 70 -4.10 2.39 -7.95
CA ILE A 70 -4.36 3.73 -8.50
C ILE A 70 -3.61 4.78 -7.69
N ILE A 71 -3.79 4.79 -6.36
CA ILE A 71 -3.16 5.78 -5.48
C ILE A 71 -1.64 5.71 -5.58
N TYR A 72 -1.06 4.50 -5.62
CA TYR A 72 0.38 4.32 -5.76
C TYR A 72 0.92 4.87 -7.09
N LEU A 73 0.28 4.53 -8.21
CA LEU A 73 0.72 4.97 -9.54
C LEU A 73 0.54 6.48 -9.72
N GLU A 74 -0.53 7.06 -9.19
CA GLU A 74 -0.74 8.51 -9.17
C GLU A 74 0.34 9.22 -8.36
N ALA A 75 0.69 8.68 -7.18
CA ALA A 75 1.73 9.25 -6.34
C ALA A 75 3.13 9.10 -6.98
N LEU A 76 3.38 8.00 -7.68
CA LEU A 76 4.62 7.78 -8.44
C LEU A 76 4.77 8.77 -9.60
N ARG A 77 3.69 9.10 -10.31
CA ARG A 77 3.70 10.08 -11.42
C ARG A 77 3.98 11.51 -10.97
N LYS A 78 3.72 11.83 -9.69
CA LYS A 78 3.93 13.17 -9.12
C LYS A 78 5.37 13.40 -8.63
N LYS A 79 6.26 12.41 -8.71
CA LYS A 79 7.66 12.49 -8.29
C LYS A 79 8.59 12.28 -9.47
#